data_AF-A0A8D5G0I0-F1
#
_entry.id   AF-A0A8D5G0I0-F1
#
_cell.length_a   1.000
_cell.length_b   1.000
_cell.length_c   1.000
_cell.angle_alpha   90.00
_cell.angle_beta   90.00
_cell.angle_gamma   90.00
#
_symmetry.space_group_name_H-M   'P 1'
#
loop_
_entity.id
_entity.type
_entity.pdbx_description
1 polymer ?
#
loop_
_entity_poly.entity_id
_entity_poly.type
_entity_poly.pdbx_seq_one_letter_code
_entity_poly.pdbx_strand_id
1 'polypeptide(L)'
;MTYKIKTSTTLKLIGLLAIVIFIVSSCIPGTDKWKEEVKLSNGRVIVIERELVLESGGDEWASNSSGSKPKEDRLKFTNPDKPGEIIEWHSMKISPQRWPEVPLILDITSNKITVFASVFALGGCNIYTKYIYQNGIWIEEKLPSTFEAHATNLYIFQNEGLSYINLNKKRENISDSGSKHFAQVGPTNPDCSHR
;
A
#
# COMPACT_ATOMS: atom_id res chain seq x y z
N MET A 1 10.29 70.23 -50.80
CA MET A 1 10.90 69.26 -49.88
C MET A 1 9.74 68.61 -49.12
N THR A 2 9.17 67.54 -49.67
CA THR A 2 7.97 66.88 -49.11
C THR A 2 7.94 65.42 -49.55
N TYR A 3 7.71 64.53 -48.59
CA TYR A 3 8.04 63.10 -48.59
C TYR A 3 7.13 62.25 -49.50
N LYS A 4 7.74 61.30 -50.24
CA LYS A 4 7.04 60.13 -50.83
C LYS A 4 7.17 58.94 -49.88
N ILE A 5 6.05 58.45 -49.36
CA ILE A 5 5.97 57.21 -48.61
C ILE A 5 6.01 56.05 -49.61
N LYS A 6 6.97 55.14 -49.45
CA LYS A 6 7.06 53.88 -50.21
C LYS A 6 6.78 52.73 -49.24
N THR A 7 5.59 52.15 -49.35
CA THR A 7 5.20 50.92 -48.65
C THR A 7 5.56 49.69 -49.49
N SER A 8 5.81 48.59 -48.76
CA SER A 8 5.56 47.20 -49.15
C SER A 8 6.69 46.43 -49.83
N THR A 9 7.18 45.40 -49.13
CA THR A 9 7.52 44.05 -49.64
C THR A 9 7.90 43.18 -48.41
N THR A 10 7.05 42.21 -47.98
CA THR A 10 7.18 40.74 -48.19
C THR A 10 8.47 40.11 -47.63
N LEU A 11 8.53 38.92 -47.06
CA LEU A 11 7.57 37.89 -46.65
C LEU A 11 8.43 36.87 -45.86
N LYS A 12 7.97 36.47 -44.69
CA LYS A 12 8.26 35.27 -43.88
C LYS A 12 9.46 34.38 -44.31
N LEU A 13 10.52 34.37 -43.49
CA LEU A 13 11.55 33.33 -43.52
C LEU A 13 11.22 32.22 -42.50
N ILE A 14 11.36 30.98 -42.99
CA ILE A 14 10.96 29.70 -42.44
C ILE A 14 11.75 29.36 -41.17
N GLY A 15 11.05 29.22 -40.03
CA GLY A 15 11.59 28.63 -38.82
C GLY A 15 11.31 27.14 -38.78
N LEU A 16 12.28 26.32 -39.19
CA LEU A 16 12.24 24.86 -38.98
C LEU A 16 13.17 24.50 -37.81
N LEU A 17 12.67 24.65 -36.59
CA LEU A 17 13.35 24.17 -35.38
C LEU A 17 12.89 22.73 -35.13
N ALA A 18 13.66 21.76 -35.62
CA ALA A 18 13.44 20.35 -35.30
C ALA A 18 13.92 20.09 -33.87
N ILE A 19 13.01 20.18 -32.90
CA ILE A 19 13.26 19.76 -31.53
C ILE A 19 13.20 18.23 -31.50
N VAL A 20 14.36 17.58 -31.46
CA VAL A 20 14.48 16.17 -31.11
C VAL A 20 14.21 16.04 -29.61
N ILE A 21 12.95 15.81 -29.24
CA ILE A 21 12.59 15.46 -27.87
C ILE A 21 12.98 13.99 -27.67
N PHE A 22 14.15 13.75 -27.08
CA PHE A 22 14.44 12.48 -26.42
C PHE A 22 13.49 12.35 -25.24
N ILE A 23 12.33 11.72 -25.47
CA ILE A 23 11.46 11.28 -24.39
C ILE A 23 12.18 10.11 -23.73
N VAL A 24 12.99 10.40 -22.71
CA VAL A 24 13.37 9.40 -21.72
C VAL A 24 12.06 8.91 -21.10
N SER A 25 11.62 7.75 -21.57
CA SER A 25 10.51 6.99 -20.99
C SER A 25 10.91 6.70 -19.54
N SER A 26 10.49 7.57 -18.63
CA SER A 26 10.61 7.34 -17.20
C SER A 26 9.79 6.09 -16.93
N CYS A 27 10.45 4.99 -16.57
CA CYS A 27 9.78 3.78 -16.10
C CYS A 27 8.86 4.19 -14.95
N ILE A 28 7.55 4.27 -15.24
CA ILE A 28 6.55 4.64 -14.25
C ILE A 28 6.53 3.50 -13.24
N PRO A 29 6.80 3.76 -11.95
CA PRO A 29 6.65 2.76 -10.92
C PRO A 29 5.21 2.23 -10.91
N GLY A 30 5.05 0.91 -10.92
CA GLY A 30 3.73 0.27 -10.99
C GLY A 30 2.91 0.43 -9.72
N THR A 31 1.60 0.31 -9.82
CA THR A 31 0.71 0.13 -8.67
C THR A 31 -0.11 -1.13 -8.90
N ASP A 32 -0.21 -1.97 -7.88
CA ASP A 32 -1.13 -3.10 -7.87
C ASP A 32 -2.34 -2.74 -7.01
N LYS A 33 -3.55 -2.95 -7.55
CA LYS A 33 -4.81 -2.57 -6.91
C LYS A 33 -5.79 -3.71 -6.95
N TRP A 34 -6.39 -4.01 -5.81
CA TRP A 34 -7.44 -5.01 -5.70
C TRP A 34 -8.47 -4.62 -4.66
N LYS A 35 -9.61 -5.29 -4.70
CA LYS A 35 -10.64 -5.20 -3.67
C LYS A 35 -10.65 -6.47 -2.85
N GLU A 36 -10.94 -6.38 -1.56
CA GLU A 36 -11.08 -7.58 -0.74
C GLU A 36 -12.21 -7.50 0.27
N GLU A 37 -12.87 -8.65 0.49
CA GLU A 37 -13.86 -8.81 1.56
C GLU A 37 -13.16 -8.98 2.90
N VAL A 38 -13.57 -8.20 3.89
CA VAL A 38 -13.03 -8.24 5.25
C VAL A 38 -14.17 -8.56 6.22
N LYS A 39 -14.03 -9.67 6.95
CA LYS A 39 -14.93 -10.02 8.04
C LYS A 39 -14.44 -9.33 9.31
N LEU A 40 -15.26 -8.41 9.83
CA LEU A 40 -15.03 -7.67 11.06
C LEU A 40 -15.32 -8.54 12.29
N SER A 41 -14.83 -8.14 13.46
CA SER A 41 -15.02 -8.89 14.71
C SER A 41 -16.49 -8.98 15.13
N ASN A 42 -17.30 -7.99 14.77
CA ASN A 42 -18.76 -7.98 14.96
C ASN A 42 -19.54 -8.82 13.93
N GLY A 43 -18.84 -9.56 13.06
CA GLY A 43 -19.45 -10.47 12.08
C GLY A 43 -19.89 -9.80 10.77
N ARG A 44 -19.88 -8.47 10.67
CA ARG A 44 -20.14 -7.76 9.41
C ARG A 44 -19.05 -8.05 8.40
N VAL A 45 -19.41 -8.04 7.11
CA VAL A 45 -18.47 -8.13 6.00
C VAL A 45 -18.48 -6.80 5.26
N ILE A 46 -17.30 -6.21 5.06
CA ILE A 46 -17.11 -5.01 4.25
C ILE A 46 -16.21 -5.33 3.06
N VAL A 47 -16.26 -4.48 2.03
CA VAL A 47 -15.29 -4.51 0.94
C VAL A 47 -14.36 -3.32 1.09
N ILE A 48 -13.07 -3.57 1.03
CA ILE A 48 -12.04 -2.52 1.04
C ILE A 48 -11.31 -2.51 -0.31
N GLU A 49 -10.74 -1.38 -0.66
CA GLU A 49 -9.77 -1.26 -1.74
C GLU A 49 -8.36 -1.26 -1.15
N ARG A 50 -7.45 -1.98 -1.81
CA ARG A 50 -6.03 -2.00 -1.48
C ARG A 50 -5.20 -1.55 -2.66
N GLU A 51 -4.12 -0.86 -2.33
CA GLU A 51 -3.13 -0.40 -3.29
C GLU A 51 -1.74 -0.71 -2.74
N LEU A 52 -0.96 -1.47 -3.48
CA LEU A 52 0.47 -1.65 -3.27
C LEU A 52 1.20 -0.74 -4.27
N VAL A 53 1.81 0.32 -3.76
CA VAL A 53 2.65 1.22 -4.54
C VAL A 53 4.03 0.60 -4.67
N LEU A 54 4.53 0.49 -5.89
CA LEU A 54 5.86 -0.04 -6.16
C LEU A 54 6.83 1.10 -6.48
N GLU A 55 8.12 0.88 -6.24
CA GLU A 55 9.20 1.74 -6.72
C GLU A 55 10.23 0.95 -7.50
N SER A 56 10.86 1.63 -8.47
CA SER A 56 11.97 1.09 -9.24
C SER A 56 13.21 0.93 -8.36
N GLY A 57 14.00 -0.12 -8.58
CA GLY A 57 15.22 -0.36 -7.82
C GLY A 57 15.02 -1.33 -6.66
N GLY A 58 14.50 -2.51 -6.97
CA GLY A 58 14.63 -3.67 -6.09
C GLY A 58 16.12 -3.97 -5.83
N ASP A 59 16.43 -4.40 -4.62
CA ASP A 59 17.77 -4.92 -4.30
C ASP A 59 18.06 -6.19 -5.15
N GLU A 60 19.22 -6.84 -5.01
CA GLU A 60 19.55 -8.13 -5.67
C GLU A 60 18.50 -9.25 -5.43
N TRP A 61 17.50 -8.99 -4.59
CA TRP A 61 16.36 -9.83 -4.24
C TRP A 61 15.03 -9.38 -4.88
N ALA A 62 15.06 -8.54 -5.92
CA ALA A 62 13.86 -8.20 -6.68
C ALA A 62 13.21 -9.49 -7.22
N SER A 63 12.21 -10.00 -6.51
CA SER A 63 11.54 -11.27 -6.77
C SER A 63 10.54 -11.19 -7.92
N ASN A 64 10.58 -10.11 -8.72
CA ASN A 64 9.73 -9.90 -9.88
C ASN A 64 10.54 -9.47 -11.11
N SER A 65 10.01 -9.82 -12.29
CA SER A 65 10.61 -9.52 -13.59
C SER A 65 10.68 -8.02 -13.91
N SER A 66 9.98 -7.18 -13.13
CA SER A 66 9.95 -5.72 -13.31
C SER A 66 11.06 -4.98 -12.55
N GLY A 67 11.85 -5.66 -11.70
CA GLY A 67 12.91 -5.01 -10.91
C GLY A 67 12.36 -3.98 -9.91
N SER A 68 11.10 -4.14 -9.50
CA SER A 68 10.38 -3.22 -8.64
C SER A 68 10.20 -3.80 -7.25
N LYS A 69 10.09 -2.95 -6.24
CA LYS A 69 9.83 -3.38 -4.87
C LYS A 69 8.66 -2.60 -4.26
N PRO A 70 7.96 -3.17 -3.27
CA PRO A 70 6.98 -2.43 -2.48
C PRO A 70 7.58 -1.17 -1.85
N LYS A 71 6.87 -0.07 -2.00
CA LYS A 71 7.17 1.21 -1.38
C LYS A 71 6.16 1.56 -0.28
N GLU A 72 4.89 1.29 -0.53
CA GLU A 72 3.79 1.69 0.35
C GLU A 72 2.60 0.74 0.17
N ASP A 73 1.93 0.38 1.26
CA ASP A 73 0.65 -0.33 1.24
C ASP A 73 -0.45 0.63 1.74
N ARG A 74 -1.61 0.61 1.07
CA ARG A 74 -2.73 1.49 1.38
C ARG A 74 -4.03 0.71 1.47
N LEU A 75 -4.85 1.07 2.45
CA LEU A 75 -6.22 0.60 2.58
C LEU A 75 -7.17 1.78 2.38
N LYS A 76 -8.27 1.57 1.65
CA LYS A 76 -9.35 2.53 1.50
C LYS A 76 -10.70 1.84 1.69
N PHE A 77 -11.54 2.37 2.57
CA PHE A 77 -12.83 1.75 2.87
C PHE A 77 -13.87 2.76 3.35
N THR A 78 -15.14 2.43 3.15
CA THR A 78 -16.26 3.20 3.69
C THR A 78 -16.52 2.78 5.14
N ASN A 79 -16.72 3.75 6.03
CA ASN A 79 -17.13 3.44 7.40
C ASN A 79 -18.57 2.88 7.41
N PRO A 80 -18.80 1.63 7.83
CA PRO A 80 -20.14 1.06 7.87
C PRO A 80 -21.06 1.75 8.90
N ASP A 81 -20.48 2.47 9.88
CA ASP A 81 -21.22 3.20 10.91
C ASP A 81 -21.48 4.67 10.54
N LYS A 82 -20.82 5.18 9.49
CA LYS A 82 -21.01 6.55 8.99
C LYS A 82 -21.07 6.57 7.45
N PRO A 83 -22.27 6.46 6.86
CA PRO A 83 -22.44 6.46 5.41
C PRO A 83 -21.79 7.68 4.75
N GLY A 84 -20.99 7.44 3.71
CA GLY A 84 -20.27 8.49 2.96
C GLY A 84 -18.91 8.88 3.54
N GLU A 85 -18.57 8.47 4.77
CA GLU A 85 -17.23 8.64 5.32
C GLU A 85 -16.28 7.61 4.68
N ILE A 86 -15.28 8.09 3.96
CA ILE A 86 -14.20 7.28 3.37
C ILE A 86 -12.98 7.44 4.28
N ILE A 87 -12.36 6.32 4.62
CA ILE A 87 -11.20 6.26 5.50
C ILE A 87 -10.06 5.60 4.73
N GLU A 88 -8.89 6.21 4.82
CA GLU A 88 -7.68 5.75 4.15
C GLU A 88 -6.58 5.52 5.19
N TRP A 89 -5.94 4.35 5.14
CA TRP A 89 -4.74 4.01 5.92
C TRP A 89 -3.56 3.83 4.97
N HIS A 90 -2.37 4.20 5.42
CA HIS A 90 -1.14 4.12 4.65
C HIS A 90 -0.03 3.55 5.53
N SER A 91 0.86 2.76 4.94
CA SER A 91 2.06 2.30 5.61
C SER A 91 2.94 3.48 6.04
N MET A 92 3.24 3.58 7.33
CA MET A 92 4.05 4.63 7.95
C MET A 92 5.49 4.17 8.24
N LYS A 93 5.70 2.86 8.42
CA LYS A 93 7.00 2.28 8.79
C LYS A 93 7.64 1.56 7.63
N ILE A 94 8.97 1.61 7.61
CA ILE A 94 9.82 0.92 6.65
C ILE A 94 10.83 0.08 7.44
N SER A 95 10.95 -1.19 7.08
CA SER A 95 11.93 -2.12 7.67
C SER A 95 13.38 -1.68 7.36
N PRO A 96 14.38 -2.21 8.09
CA PRO A 96 15.78 -2.02 7.73
C PRO A 96 16.09 -2.47 6.28
N GLN A 97 15.33 -3.44 5.75
CA GLN A 97 15.41 -3.96 4.38
C GLN A 97 14.58 -3.13 3.38
N ARG A 98 14.08 -1.96 3.77
CA ARG A 98 13.29 -1.06 2.92
C ARG A 98 11.95 -1.60 2.43
N TRP A 99 11.41 -2.61 3.08
CA TRP A 99 10.03 -3.07 2.87
C TRP A 99 9.07 -2.25 3.73
N PRO A 100 7.93 -1.77 3.18
CA PRO A 100 6.90 -1.11 3.96
C PRO A 100 6.26 -2.08 4.94
N GLU A 101 5.59 -1.53 5.95
CA GLU A 101 4.67 -2.31 6.76
C GLU A 101 3.50 -2.86 5.93
N VAL A 102 3.04 -4.05 6.32
CA VAL A 102 1.95 -4.77 5.68
C VAL A 102 0.77 -4.80 6.65
N PRO A 103 -0.42 -4.29 6.28
CA PRO A 103 -1.60 -4.38 7.12
C PRO A 103 -2.12 -5.82 7.15
N LEU A 104 -2.43 -6.31 8.34
CA LEU A 104 -2.80 -7.70 8.62
C LEU A 104 -4.22 -7.86 9.14
N ILE A 105 -4.69 -6.89 9.93
CA ILE A 105 -6.06 -6.86 10.47
C ILE A 105 -6.64 -5.47 10.27
N LEU A 106 -7.87 -5.42 9.77
CA LEU A 106 -8.74 -4.25 9.87
C LEU A 106 -9.96 -4.62 10.70
N ASP A 107 -10.25 -3.84 11.74
CA ASP A 107 -11.45 -4.03 12.54
C ASP A 107 -12.18 -2.72 12.82
N ILE A 108 -13.52 -2.80 12.89
CA ILE A 108 -14.42 -1.67 13.11
C ILE A 108 -15.46 -2.08 14.16
N THR A 109 -15.22 -1.65 15.40
CA THR A 109 -16.08 -1.92 16.56
C THR A 109 -16.59 -0.62 17.13
N SER A 110 -17.92 -0.46 17.23
CA SER A 110 -18.65 0.64 17.89
C SER A 110 -17.83 1.91 18.18
N ASN A 111 -17.47 2.63 17.10
CA ASN A 111 -16.70 3.90 17.08
C ASN A 111 -15.16 3.82 17.10
N LYS A 112 -14.59 2.63 17.01
CA LYS A 112 -13.14 2.43 16.95
C LYS A 112 -12.78 1.65 15.69
N ILE A 113 -11.94 2.27 14.88
CA ILE A 113 -11.38 1.66 13.67
C ILE A 113 -9.92 1.39 13.97
N THR A 114 -9.53 0.13 13.82
CA THR A 114 -8.20 -0.34 14.19
C THR A 114 -7.55 -1.05 13.01
N VAL A 115 -6.29 -0.75 12.76
CA VAL A 115 -5.44 -1.52 11.84
C VAL A 115 -4.29 -2.12 12.64
N PHE A 116 -4.06 -3.42 12.51
CA PHE A 116 -2.80 -4.03 12.92
C PHE A 116 -1.95 -4.22 11.67
N ALA A 117 -0.71 -3.74 11.71
CA ALA A 117 0.26 -3.91 10.65
C ALA A 117 1.51 -4.61 11.20
N SER A 118 2.26 -5.25 10.31
CA SER A 118 3.56 -5.84 10.61
C SER A 118 4.62 -5.21 9.74
N VAL A 119 5.77 -4.90 10.34
CA VAL A 119 6.99 -4.58 9.60
C VAL A 119 8.01 -5.68 9.85
N PHE A 120 8.64 -6.15 8.78
CA PHE A 120 9.71 -7.13 8.87
C PHE A 120 10.90 -6.54 9.63
N ALA A 121 11.46 -7.30 10.56
CA ALA A 121 12.66 -6.95 11.30
C ALA A 121 13.81 -7.90 10.92
N LEU A 122 15.04 -7.46 11.21
CA LEU A 122 16.23 -8.31 11.06
C LEU A 122 16.05 -9.64 11.81
N GLY A 123 16.52 -10.74 11.22
CA GLY A 123 16.46 -12.06 11.83
C GLY A 123 15.14 -12.82 11.63
N GLY A 124 14.24 -12.35 10.75
CA GLY A 124 12.97 -13.04 10.48
C GLY A 124 11.87 -12.73 11.48
N CYS A 125 12.08 -11.76 12.37
CA CYS A 125 11.08 -11.30 13.33
C CYS A 125 10.09 -10.33 12.67
N ASN A 126 8.87 -10.29 13.19
CA ASN A 126 7.85 -9.31 12.83
C ASN A 126 7.64 -8.35 13.99
N ILE A 127 7.66 -7.04 13.72
CA ILE A 127 7.24 -6.02 14.69
C ILE A 127 5.82 -5.62 14.34
N TYR A 128 4.90 -5.91 15.26
CA TYR A 128 3.50 -5.54 15.10
C TYR A 128 3.26 -4.13 15.63
N THR A 129 2.48 -3.36 14.90
CA THR A 129 2.03 -2.03 15.28
C THR A 129 0.51 -1.98 15.19
N LYS A 130 -0.12 -1.31 16.16
CA LYS A 130 -1.56 -1.06 16.16
C LYS A 130 -1.82 0.41 15.90
N TYR A 131 -2.72 0.68 14.97
CA TYR A 131 -3.16 2.01 14.61
C TYR A 131 -4.63 2.16 14.96
N ILE A 132 -5.00 3.31 15.53
CA ILE A 132 -6.38 3.67 15.83
C ILE A 132 -6.72 4.94 15.06
N TYR A 133 -7.83 4.89 14.31
CA TYR A 133 -8.34 6.07 13.66
C TYR A 133 -9.19 6.88 14.64
N GLN A 134 -8.79 8.12 14.90
CA GLN A 134 -9.50 9.03 15.78
C GLN A 134 -9.39 10.46 15.26
N ASN A 135 -10.50 11.19 15.22
CA ASN A 135 -10.55 12.61 14.81
C ASN A 135 -9.88 12.89 13.44
N GLY A 136 -10.03 11.97 12.49
CA GLY A 136 -9.48 12.14 11.14
C GLY A 136 -8.03 11.70 10.97
N ILE A 137 -7.35 11.24 12.03
CA ILE A 137 -5.94 10.86 12.01
C ILE A 137 -5.71 9.44 12.52
N TRP A 138 -4.62 8.82 12.08
CA TRP A 138 -4.13 7.54 12.62
C TRP A 138 -3.18 7.78 13.77
N ILE A 139 -3.46 7.15 14.90
CA ILE A 139 -2.64 7.21 16.11
C ILE A 139 -2.02 5.83 16.32
N GLU A 140 -0.70 5.77 16.40
CA GLU A 140 0.03 4.56 16.77
C GLU A 140 -0.16 4.27 18.27
N GLU A 141 -0.58 3.05 18.58
CA GLU A 141 -0.68 2.52 19.95
C GLU A 141 0.39 1.45 20.14
N LYS A 142 1.23 1.64 21.16
CA LYS A 142 2.26 0.65 21.52
C LYS A 142 1.58 -0.62 22.03
N LEU A 143 1.87 -1.73 21.37
CA LEU A 143 1.43 -3.04 21.83
C LEU A 143 2.25 -3.47 23.06
N PRO A 144 1.63 -4.15 24.04
CA PRO A 144 2.37 -4.77 25.13
C PRO A 144 3.30 -5.86 24.59
N SER A 145 4.33 -6.23 25.35
CA SER A 145 5.28 -7.29 24.99
C SER A 145 4.59 -8.65 24.76
N THR A 146 3.43 -8.85 25.38
CA THR A 146 2.56 -10.00 25.18
C THR A 146 1.13 -9.52 24.96
N PHE A 147 0.48 -9.94 23.88
CA PHE A 147 -0.94 -9.70 23.62
C PHE A 147 -1.58 -10.96 23.01
N GLU A 148 -2.90 -11.03 23.07
CA GLU A 148 -3.67 -12.13 22.50
C GLU A 148 -3.40 -12.25 20.99
N ALA A 149 -3.16 -13.48 20.52
CA ALA A 149 -2.97 -13.71 19.10
C ALA A 149 -4.30 -13.54 18.36
N HIS A 150 -4.30 -12.73 17.31
CA HIS A 150 -5.48 -12.49 16.47
C HIS A 150 -5.26 -13.05 15.07
N ALA A 151 -6.25 -13.76 14.54
CA ALA A 151 -6.19 -14.21 13.15
C ALA A 151 -6.20 -13.01 12.19
N THR A 152 -5.41 -13.09 11.13
CA THR A 152 -5.44 -12.07 10.08
C THR A 152 -6.73 -12.14 9.28
N ASN A 153 -7.28 -10.98 8.91
CA ASN A 153 -8.50 -10.89 8.10
C ASN A 153 -8.28 -10.16 6.77
N LEU A 154 -7.06 -9.66 6.53
CA LEU A 154 -6.61 -9.09 5.27
C LEU A 154 -5.78 -10.12 4.47
N TYR A 155 -5.75 -9.96 3.16
CA TYR A 155 -4.89 -10.75 2.29
C TYR A 155 -3.44 -10.24 2.36
N ILE A 156 -2.46 -11.13 2.48
CA ILE A 156 -1.09 -10.75 2.89
C ILE A 156 -0.07 -10.96 1.76
N PHE A 157 -0.49 -11.60 0.67
CA PHE A 157 0.36 -11.86 -0.48
C PHE A 157 0.22 -10.76 -1.54
N GLN A 158 1.27 -10.58 -2.33
CA GLN A 158 1.16 -9.80 -3.55
C GLN A 158 0.05 -10.39 -4.41
N ASN A 159 -0.76 -9.49 -4.96
CA ASN A 159 -1.87 -9.88 -5.76
C ASN A 159 -1.36 -10.36 -7.13
N GLU A 160 -1.57 -11.64 -7.43
CA GLU A 160 -1.16 -12.28 -8.70
C GLU A 160 -2.08 -11.88 -9.88
N GLY A 161 -2.48 -10.61 -9.93
CA GLY A 161 -3.39 -10.07 -10.96
C GLY A 161 -4.89 -10.28 -10.68
N LEU A 162 -5.29 -10.63 -9.46
CA LEU A 162 -6.70 -10.72 -9.06
C LEU A 162 -7.25 -9.31 -8.74
N SER A 163 -8.34 -8.91 -9.39
CA SER A 163 -8.98 -7.63 -9.08
C SER A 163 -9.85 -7.69 -7.80
N TYR A 164 -10.22 -8.89 -7.35
CA TYR A 164 -11.12 -9.11 -6.22
C TYR A 164 -10.77 -10.37 -5.42
N ILE A 165 -10.74 -10.26 -4.09
CA ILE A 165 -10.44 -11.35 -3.15
C ILE A 165 -11.57 -11.50 -2.15
N ASN A 166 -12.33 -12.59 -2.26
CA ASN A 166 -13.42 -12.90 -1.33
C ASN A 166 -12.95 -13.71 -0.11
N LEU A 167 -13.84 -13.88 0.88
CA LEU A 167 -13.53 -14.63 2.10
C LEU A 167 -13.21 -16.12 1.87
N ASN A 168 -13.68 -16.72 0.77
CA ASN A 168 -13.38 -18.12 0.44
C ASN A 168 -11.94 -18.23 -0.08
N LYS A 169 -11.53 -17.34 -0.99
CA LYS A 169 -10.18 -17.29 -1.55
C LYS A 169 -9.12 -17.08 -0.46
N LYS A 170 -9.41 -16.23 0.54
CA LYS A 170 -8.54 -16.07 1.71
C LYS A 170 -8.36 -17.36 2.51
N ARG A 171 -9.44 -18.12 2.74
CA ARG A 171 -9.40 -19.39 3.45
C ARG A 171 -8.58 -20.45 2.72
N GLU A 172 -8.71 -20.52 1.40
CA GLU A 172 -7.87 -21.38 0.56
C GLU A 172 -6.39 -21.03 0.71
N ASN A 173 -6.05 -19.74 0.66
CA ASN A 173 -4.65 -19.30 0.76
C ASN A 173 -4.03 -19.48 2.16
N ILE A 174 -4.81 -19.33 3.23
CA ILE A 174 -4.34 -19.59 4.61
C ILE A 174 -3.99 -21.09 4.82
N SER A 175 -4.58 -21.99 4.03
CA SER A 175 -4.28 -23.42 4.12
C SER A 175 -2.90 -23.79 3.56
N ASP A 176 -2.28 -22.90 2.79
CA ASP A 176 -0.93 -23.09 2.27
C ASP A 176 0.14 -22.76 3.32
N SER A 177 1.18 -23.59 3.40
CA SER A 177 2.20 -23.59 4.45
C SER A 177 2.95 -22.27 4.62
N GLY A 178 3.20 -21.54 3.53
CA GLY A 178 3.89 -20.24 3.55
C GLY A 178 3.09 -19.10 4.21
N SER A 179 1.77 -19.24 4.30
CA SER A 179 0.88 -18.23 4.90
C SER A 179 0.78 -18.33 6.41
N LYS A 180 1.17 -19.47 7.01
CA LYS A 180 0.98 -19.74 8.44
C LYS A 180 1.70 -18.73 9.33
N HIS A 181 2.85 -18.22 8.90
CA HIS A 181 3.61 -17.18 9.62
C HIS A 181 2.86 -15.84 9.70
N PHE A 182 1.91 -15.61 8.82
CA PHE A 182 1.04 -14.45 8.79
C PHE A 182 -0.41 -14.79 9.11
N ALA A 183 -0.72 -16.01 9.52
CA ALA A 183 -2.09 -16.38 9.91
C ALA A 183 -2.51 -15.70 11.22
N GLN A 184 -1.55 -15.24 12.02
CA GLN A 184 -1.78 -14.62 13.32
C GLN A 184 -0.91 -13.36 13.53
N VAL A 185 -1.52 -12.34 14.13
CA VAL A 185 -0.86 -11.18 14.73
C VAL A 185 -0.70 -11.48 16.21
N GLY A 186 0.52 -11.61 16.69
CA GLY A 186 0.77 -11.99 18.08
C GLY A 186 2.26 -12.26 18.32
N PRO A 187 2.75 -12.20 19.57
CA PRO A 187 4.09 -12.63 19.88
C PRO A 187 4.21 -14.12 19.54
N THR A 188 4.82 -14.44 18.40
CA THR A 188 5.00 -15.82 17.93
C THR A 188 6.30 -16.44 18.45
N ASN A 189 7.19 -15.63 19.05
CA ASN A 189 8.35 -16.12 19.78
C ASN A 189 8.85 -15.08 20.81
N PRO A 190 9.20 -15.49 22.04
CA PRO A 190 9.82 -14.60 23.02
C PRO A 190 11.24 -14.13 22.64
N ASP A 191 11.87 -14.74 21.62
CA ASP A 191 13.29 -14.53 21.30
C ASP A 191 13.59 -13.31 20.41
N CYS A 192 12.56 -12.51 20.06
CA CYS A 192 12.76 -11.24 19.32
C CYS A 192 13.14 -10.07 20.25
N SER A 193 13.41 -10.30 21.54
CA SER A 193 13.71 -9.25 22.53
C SER A 193 15.21 -8.97 22.75
N HIS A 194 16.12 -9.69 22.09
CA HIS A 194 17.56 -9.50 22.27
C HIS A 194 18.37 -9.75 21.00
N ARG A 195 18.66 -8.69 20.24
CA ARG A 195 19.95 -8.49 19.56
C ARG A 195 20.07 -7.08 18.99
#